data_AF-A0A959PK50-F1
#
_entry.id   AF-A0A959PK50-F1
#
_cell.length_a   1.000
_cell.length_b   1.000
_cell.length_c   1.000
_cell.angle_alpha   90.00
_cell.angle_beta   90.00
_cell.angle_gamma   90.00
#
_symmetry.space_group_name_H-M   'P 1'
#
loop_
_entity.id
_entity.type
_entity.pdbx_description
1 polymer ?
#
loop_
_entity_poly.entity_id
_entity_poly.type
_entity_poly.pdbx_seq_one_letter_code
_entity_poly.pdbx_strand_id
1 'polypeptide(L)' 'MGALRRLSNLQLELLRVFDAELSEDQLKEIRSLLAGYFASKVTSEMDALFEEKGWGNEKIEEWSKEHMRTKYEG' A
#
# COMPACT_ATOMS: atom_id res chain seq x y z
N MET A 1 -9.34 -11.12 -29.85
CA MET A 1 -7.87 -11.27 -29.91
C MET A 1 -7.29 -10.51 -28.72
N GLY A 2 -7.18 -11.16 -27.56
CA GLY A 2 -6.67 -10.52 -26.34
C GLY A 2 -5.17 -10.28 -26.47
N ALA A 3 -4.74 -9.03 -26.34
CA ALA A 3 -3.31 -8.72 -26.31
C ALA A 3 -2.64 -9.52 -25.19
N LEU A 4 -1.62 -10.31 -25.51
CA LEU A 4 -0.71 -10.87 -24.50
C LEU A 4 -0.08 -9.68 -23.76
N ARG A 5 -0.65 -9.33 -22.61
CA ARG A 5 -0.10 -8.34 -21.71
C ARG A 5 1.22 -8.92 -21.21
N ARG A 6 2.35 -8.35 -21.65
CA ARG A 6 3.66 -8.72 -21.10
C ARG A 6 3.62 -8.50 -19.60
N LEU A 7 4.06 -9.50 -18.85
CA LEU A 7 4.14 -9.41 -17.40
C LEU A 7 5.01 -8.22 -17.00
N SER A 8 4.62 -7.51 -15.96
CA SER A 8 5.46 -6.48 -15.36
C SER A 8 6.73 -7.12 -14.77
N ASN A 9 7.76 -6.31 -14.59
CA ASN A 9 8.98 -6.74 -13.89
C ASN A 9 8.67 -7.37 -12.52
N LEU A 10 7.77 -6.76 -11.73
CA LEU A 10 7.35 -7.31 -10.44
C LEU A 10 6.69 -8.68 -10.58
N GLN A 11 5.81 -8.86 -11.57
CA GLN A 11 5.17 -10.15 -11.83
C GLN A 11 6.19 -11.23 -12.20
N LEU A 12 7.21 -10.89 -13.00
CA LEU A 12 8.29 -11.82 -13.35
C LEU A 12 9.15 -12.20 -12.13
N GLU A 13 9.47 -11.26 -11.25
CA GLU A 13 10.22 -11.56 -10.03
C GLU A 13 9.40 -12.42 -9.06
N LEU A 14 8.10 -12.16 -8.88
CA LEU A 14 7.23 -12.99 -8.06
C LEU A 14 7.09 -14.42 -8.59
N LEU A 15 7.09 -14.61 -9.91
CA LEU A 15 7.10 -15.95 -10.51
C LEU A 15 8.36 -16.75 -10.16
N ARG A 16 9.52 -16.08 -10.02
CA ARG A 16 10.75 -16.74 -9.56
C ARG A 16 10.69 -17.11 -8.09
N VAL A 17 10.00 -16.30 -7.28
CA VAL A 17 9.75 -16.62 -5.87
C VAL A 17 8.85 -17.85 -5.74
N PHE A 18 7.88 -18.04 -6.64
CA PHE A 18 7.04 -19.25 -6.65
C PHE A 18 7.78 -20.54 -7.05
N ASP A 19 8.91 -20.43 -7.75
CA ASP A 19 9.77 -21.58 -8.05
C ASP A 19 10.51 -22.07 -6.79
N ALA A 20 10.64 -21.22 -5.76
CA ALA A 20 11.12 -21.62 -4.45
C ALA A 20 9.94 -22.14 -3.60
N GLU A 21 10.04 -23.37 -3.10
CA GLU A 21 9.13 -23.88 -2.08
C GLU A 21 9.38 -23.14 -0.75
N LEU A 22 8.68 -22.01 -0.57
CA LEU A 22 8.72 -21.24 0.67
C LEU A 22 7.80 -21.86 1.72
N SER A 23 8.25 -21.84 2.98
CA SER A 23 7.36 -22.15 4.10
C SER A 23 6.30 -21.06 4.27
N GLU A 24 5.19 -21.40 4.94
CA GLU A 24 4.15 -20.45 5.31
C GLU A 24 4.70 -19.24 6.08
N ASP A 25 5.72 -19.44 6.91
CA ASP A 25 6.31 -18.34 7.68
C ASP A 25 7.14 -17.41 6.80
N GLN A 26 7.89 -17.94 5.83
CA GLN A 26 8.59 -17.11 4.85
C GLN A 26 7.61 -16.31 3.97
N LEU A 27 6.47 -16.89 3.61
CA LEU A 27 5.42 -16.16 2.90
C LEU A 27 4.84 -15.01 3.73
N LYS A 28 4.61 -15.23 5.04
CA LYS A 28 4.17 -14.15 5.96
C LYS A 28 5.22 -13.07 6.12
N GLU A 29 6.50 -13.42 6.16
CA GLU A 29 7.60 -12.46 6.22
C GLU A 29 7.63 -11.58 4.97
N ILE A 30 7.55 -12.16 3.78
CA ILE A 30 7.51 -11.41 2.51
C ILE A 30 6.28 -10.48 2.48
N ARG A 31 5.11 -10.97 2.89
CA ARG A 31 3.89 -10.14 3.00
C ARG A 31 4.11 -8.96 3.95
N SER A 32 4.75 -9.20 5.09
CA SER A 32 5.00 -8.17 6.10
C SER A 32 6.02 -7.14 5.60
N LEU A 33 7.05 -7.58 4.89
CA LEU A 33 8.03 -6.69 4.25
C LEU A 33 7.39 -5.78 3.22
N LEU A 34 6.54 -6.33 2.34
CA LEU A 34 5.80 -5.54 1.35
C LEU A 34 4.85 -4.55 2.03
N ALA A 35 4.09 -5.00 3.04
CA ALA A 35 3.19 -4.13 3.79
C ALA A 35 3.95 -2.99 4.48
N GLY A 36 5.07 -3.28 5.13
CA GLY A 36 5.92 -2.29 5.77
C GLY A 36 6.49 -1.26 4.79
N TYR A 37 6.95 -1.71 3.62
CA TYR A 37 7.44 -0.81 2.57
C TYR A 37 6.36 0.18 2.11
N PHE A 38 5.17 -0.32 1.78
CA PHE A 38 4.08 0.56 1.32
C PHE A 38 3.55 1.45 2.43
N ALA A 39 3.45 0.96 3.67
CA ALA A 39 3.05 1.78 4.81
C ALA A 39 4.04 2.94 5.03
N SER A 40 5.35 2.65 5.04
CA SER A 40 6.39 3.68 5.17
C SER A 40 6.31 4.70 4.04
N LYS A 41 6.09 4.26 2.79
CA LYS A 41 5.96 5.15 1.65
C LYS A 41 4.74 6.08 1.78
N VAL A 42 3.59 5.54 2.16
CA VAL A 42 2.36 6.33 2.38
C VAL A 42 2.58 7.34 3.50
N THR A 43 3.20 6.95 4.61
CA THR A 43 3.52 7.87 5.71
C THR A 43 4.40 9.02 5.22
N SER A 44 5.50 8.73 4.52
CA SER A 44 6.40 9.77 4.00
C SER A 44 5.72 10.70 2.99
N GLU A 45 4.85 10.17 2.13
CA GLU A 45 4.08 10.99 1.18
C GLU A 45 3.07 11.89 1.90
N MET A 46 2.43 11.40 2.98
CA MET A 46 1.53 12.21 3.80
C MET A 46 2.27 13.30 4.57
N ASP A 47 3.43 12.98 5.15
CA ASP A 47 4.27 13.98 5.83
C ASP A 47 4.67 15.10 4.84
N ALA A 48 5.13 14.73 3.64
CA ALA A 48 5.48 15.71 2.60
C ALA A 48 4.28 16.58 2.18
N LEU A 49 3.09 15.99 2.07
CA LEU A 49 1.87 16.72 1.75
C LEU A 49 1.48 17.72 2.86
N PHE A 50 1.60 17.33 4.13
CA PHE A 50 1.32 18.21 5.28
C PHE A 50 2.25 19.42 5.28
N GLU A 51 3.55 19.20 5.05
CA GLU A 51 4.54 20.27 4.95
C GLU A 51 4.25 21.20 3.74
N GLU A 52 3.97 20.65 2.55
CA GLU A 52 3.65 21.45 1.36
C GLU A 52 2.42 22.33 1.56
N LYS A 53 1.40 21.80 2.25
CA LYS A 53 0.15 22.51 2.50
C LYS A 53 0.16 23.37 3.76
N GLY A 54 1.24 23.31 4.55
CA GLY A 54 1.35 23.99 5.83
C GLY A 54 0.27 23.57 6.83
N TRP A 55 -0.16 22.30 6.77
CA TRP A 55 -1.19 21.76 7.65
C TRP A 55 -0.61 21.44 9.03
N GLY A 56 -1.27 21.93 10.07
CA GLY A 56 -0.99 21.59 11.45
C GLY A 56 -2.03 20.63 12.04
N ASN A 57 -2.03 20.57 13.37
CA ASN A 57 -2.92 19.69 14.14
C ASN A 57 -4.42 19.97 13.89
N GLU A 58 -4.77 21.19 13.50
CA GLU A 58 -6.14 21.58 13.16
C GLU A 58 -6.70 20.75 12.00
N LYS A 59 -5.86 20.39 11.02
CA LYS A 59 -6.30 19.58 9.88
C LYS A 59 -6.57 18.14 10.28
N ILE A 60 -5.78 17.61 11.22
CA ILE A 60 -5.99 16.29 11.80
C ILE A 60 -7.30 16.26 12.59
N GLU A 61 -7.58 17.30 13.37
CA GLU A 61 -8.83 17.41 14.13
C GLU A 61 -10.05 17.55 13.21
N GLU A 62 -9.94 18.32 12.14
CA GLU A 62 -10.96 18.45 11.09
C GLU A 62 -11.29 17.07 10.50
N TRP A 63 -10.29 16.34 10.00
CA TRP A 63 -10.47 15.02 9.41
C TRP A 63 -10.98 13.97 10.40
N SER A 64 -10.57 14.04 11.67
CA SER A 64 -11.09 13.15 12.71
C SER A 64 -12.60 13.31 12.95
N LYS A 65 -13.17 14.46 12.58
CA LYS A 65 -14.61 14.75 12.69
C LYS A 65 -15.35 14.46 11.38
N GLU A 66 -14.64 14.24 10.28
CA GLU A 66 -15.24 13.88 9.00
C GLU A 66 -15.74 12.43 9.01
N HIS A 67 -16.95 12.21 8.49
CA HIS A 67 -17.54 10.87 8.39
C HIS A 67 -17.19 10.23 7.04
N MET A 68 -15.90 10.04 6.77
CA MET A 68 -15.36 9.55 5.48
C MET A 68 -15.55 8.04 5.24
N ARG A 69 -16.45 7.39 5.98
CA ARG A 69 -16.74 5.96 5.83
C ARG A 69 -17.69 5.77 4.64
N THR A 70 -17.51 4.69 3.89
CA THR A 70 -18.45 4.29 2.84
C THR A 70 -19.85 4.15 3.43
N LYS A 71 -20.82 4.89 2.87
CA LYS A 71 -22.23 4.78 3.26
C LYS A 71 -22.77 3.44 2.78
N TYR A 72 -23.31 2.64 3.69
CA TYR A 72 -24.03 1.43 3.35
C TYR A 72 -25.44 1.81 2.92
N GLU A 73 -25.77 1.61 1.64
CA GLU A 73 -27.15 1.60 1.16
C GLU A 73 -27.71 0.22 1.55
N GLY A 74 -28.71 0.19 2.43
CA GLY A 74 -29.40 -1.03 2.85
C GLY A 74 -30.44 -1.50 1.87
#